data_AF-A0A101EF07-F1
#
_entry.id   AF-A0A101EF07-F1
#
_cell.length_a   1.000
_cell.length_b   1.000
_cell.length_c   1.000
_cell.angle_alpha   90.00
_cell.angle_beta   90.00
_cell.angle_gamma   90.00
#
_symmetry.space_group_name_H-M   'P 1'
#
loop_
_entity.id
_entity.type
_entity.pdbx_description
1 polymer ?
#
loop_
_entity_poly.entity_id
_entity_poly.type
_entity_poly.pdbx_seq_one_letter_code
_entity_poly.pdbx_strand_id
1 'polypeptide(L)' 'MMSYNAKNYTEQGGEKTVIGGELVIEEGAKVTGLPVLDNQPASTAETVEALVTDFNALLSKLKAAGIMTADTP' A
#
# COMPACT_ATOMS: atom_id res chain seq x y z
N MET A 1 -35.65 -7.61 -12.88
CA MET A 1 -34.64 -8.53 -12.32
C MET A 1 -33.89 -7.78 -11.23
N MET A 2 -33.95 -8.23 -9.98
CA MET A 2 -33.07 -7.67 -8.94
C MET A 2 -31.67 -8.21 -9.22
N SER A 3 -30.76 -7.32 -9.66
CA SER A 3 -29.35 -7.63 -9.79
C SER A 3 -28.81 -7.86 -8.38
N TYR A 4 -28.61 -9.12 -7.99
CA TYR A 4 -27.81 -9.41 -6.81
C TYR A 4 -26.36 -9.07 -7.15
N ASN A 5 -25.94 -7.85 -6.81
CA ASN A 5 -24.55 -7.45 -6.95
C ASN A 5 -23.80 -8.19 -5.84
N ALA A 6 -23.16 -9.31 -6.17
CA ALA A 6 -22.13 -9.86 -5.31
C ALA A 6 -21.10 -8.74 -5.10
N LYS A 7 -20.98 -8.23 -3.87
CA LYS A 7 -20.00 -7.17 -3.55
C LYS A 7 -18.59 -7.60 -3.93
N ASN A 8 -18.33 -8.90 -3.83
CA ASN A 8 -17.06 -9.52 -4.17
C ASN A 8 -17.29 -10.46 -5.36
N TYR A 9 -16.53 -10.28 -6.44
CA TYR A 9 -16.65 -11.09 -7.64
C TYR A 9 -15.32 -11.24 -8.36
N THR A 10 -15.15 -12.33 -9.09
CA THR A 10 -14.01 -12.56 -9.99
C THR A 10 -14.48 -12.35 -11.43
N GLU A 11 -13.74 -11.57 -12.20
CA GLU A 11 -14.03 -11.33 -13.61
C GLU A 11 -13.84 -12.61 -14.44
N GLN A 12 -14.54 -12.75 -15.56
CA GLN A 12 -14.36 -13.91 -16.45
C GLN A 12 -12.89 -14.00 -16.88
N GLY A 13 -12.30 -15.18 -16.75
CA GLY A 13 -10.88 -15.41 -17.00
C GLY A 13 -10.01 -15.46 -15.73
N GLY A 14 -10.52 -15.05 -14.57
CA GLY A 14 -9.86 -15.29 -13.28
C GLY A 14 -8.69 -14.35 -12.94
N GLU A 15 -8.38 -13.38 -13.79
CA GLU A 15 -7.22 -12.48 -13.62
C GLU A 15 -7.42 -11.44 -12.51
N LYS A 16 -8.68 -11.07 -12.23
CA LYS A 16 -9.03 -10.02 -11.29
C LYS A 16 -10.17 -10.45 -10.38
N THR A 17 -9.94 -10.30 -9.09
CA THR A 17 -10.96 -10.40 -8.05
C THR A 17 -11.19 -9.01 -7.47
N VAL A 18 -12.43 -8.55 -7.51
CA VAL A 18 -12.88 -7.31 -6.89
C VAL A 18 -13.45 -7.63 -5.52
N ILE A 19 -12.97 -6.91 -4.50
CA ILE A 19 -13.54 -6.94 -3.16
C ILE A 19 -14.24 -5.60 -2.91
N GLY A 20 -15.57 -5.59 -2.97
CA GLY A 20 -16.40 -4.42 -2.63
C GLY A 20 -16.94 -4.44 -1.20
N GLY A 21 -16.67 -5.52 -0.45
CA GLY A 21 -16.88 -5.63 1.00
C GLY A 21 -15.57 -5.52 1.79
N GLU A 22 -15.52 -6.18 2.93
CA GLU A 22 -14.31 -6.32 3.74
C GLU A 22 -13.55 -7.61 3.36
N LEU A 23 -12.23 -7.53 3.30
CA LEU A 23 -11.33 -8.69 3.23
C LEU A 23 -10.58 -8.78 4.55
N VAL A 24 -10.95 -9.75 5.39
CA VAL A 24 -10.24 -10.04 6.65
C VAL A 24 -9.15 -11.07 6.37
N ILE A 25 -7.92 -10.74 6.75
CA ILE A 25 -6.77 -11.65 6.72
C ILE A 25 -6.44 -12.00 8.18
N GLU A 26 -6.71 -13.25 8.55
CA GLU A 26 -6.59 -13.74 9.93
C GLU A 26 -5.13 -13.88 10.40
N GLU A 27 -4.93 -14.00 11.71
CA GLU A 27 -3.62 -14.22 12.31
C GLU A 27 -2.93 -15.48 11.72
N GLY A 28 -1.66 -15.33 11.32
CA GLY A 28 -0.87 -16.40 10.71
C GLY A 28 -1.08 -16.60 9.21
N ALA A 29 -2.05 -15.92 8.58
CA ALA A 29 -2.20 -15.95 7.13
C ALA A 29 -1.04 -15.25 6.42
N LYS A 30 -0.73 -15.70 5.20
CA LYS A 30 0.32 -15.13 4.34
C LYS A 30 -0.28 -14.65 3.02
N VAL A 31 0.02 -13.41 2.65
CA VAL A 31 -0.27 -12.87 1.32
C VAL A 31 1.05 -12.72 0.57
N THR A 32 1.18 -13.40 -0.56
CA THR A 32 2.37 -13.33 -1.43
C THR A 32 2.11 -12.41 -2.62
N GLY A 33 3.17 -11.79 -3.15
CA GLY A 33 3.07 -10.93 -4.34
C GLY A 33 2.60 -9.49 -4.07
N LEU A 34 2.32 -9.11 -2.82
CA LEU A 34 2.20 -7.70 -2.47
C LEU A 34 3.57 -7.00 -2.64
N PRO A 35 3.61 -5.78 -3.19
CA PRO A 35 4.86 -5.04 -3.33
C PRO A 35 5.45 -4.79 -1.95
N VAL A 36 6.75 -5.08 -1.80
CA VAL A 36 7.53 -4.69 -0.64
C VAL A 36 8.11 -3.31 -0.93
N LEU A 37 8.04 -2.41 0.06
CA LEU A 37 8.64 -1.09 -0.06
C LEU A 37 10.16 -1.17 -0.26
N ASP A 38 10.68 -0.25 -1.07
CA ASP A 38 12.12 -0.02 -1.15
C ASP A 38 12.67 0.37 0.23
N ASN A 39 13.85 -0.16 0.55
CA ASN A 39 14.49 0.11 1.83
C ASN A 39 14.77 1.61 2.02
N GLN A 40 14.50 2.11 3.23
CA GLN A 40 15.05 3.38 3.71
C GLN A 40 16.23 3.04 4.63
N PRO A 41 17.47 3.46 4.29
CA PRO A 41 18.61 3.25 5.17
C PRO A 41 18.39 3.97 6.50
N ALA A 42 19.02 3.46 7.56
CA ALA A 42 18.99 4.12 8.86
C ALA A 42 19.56 5.54 8.74
N SER A 43 18.90 6.50 9.38
CA SER A 43 19.39 7.88 9.44
C SER A 43 20.67 7.94 10.27
N THR A 44 21.68 8.63 9.74
CA THR A 44 22.93 8.97 10.45
C THR A 44 23.04 10.48 10.66
N ALA A 45 21.90 11.18 10.67
CA ALA A 45 21.84 12.63 10.77
C ALA A 45 22.34 13.11 12.15
N GLU A 46 23.30 14.04 12.13
CA GLU A 46 23.79 14.73 13.34
C GLU A 46 23.12 16.10 13.55
N THR A 47 22.35 16.56 12.56
CA THR A 47 21.62 17.85 12.58
C THR A 47 20.15 17.65 12.28
N VAL A 48 19.32 18.60 12.73
CA VAL A 48 17.88 18.61 12.44
C VAL A 48 17.62 18.71 10.93
N GLU A 49 18.40 19.51 10.21
CA GLU A 49 18.28 19.69 8.76
C GLU A 49 18.55 18.39 8.00
N ALA A 50 19.57 17.63 8.41
CA ALA A 50 19.87 16.31 7.84
C ALA A 50 18.75 15.30 8.17
N LEU A 51 18.21 15.33 9.40
CA LEU A 51 17.10 14.47 9.78
C LEU A 51 15.83 14.75 8.96
N VAL A 52 15.51 16.02 8.71
CA VAL A 52 14.38 16.41 7.86
C VAL A 52 14.56 15.89 6.43
N THR A 53 15.79 15.89 5.92
CA THR A 53 16.12 15.33 4.59
C THR A 53 15.85 13.82 4.56
N ASP A 54 16.38 13.07 5.53
CA ASP A 54 16.18 11.62 5.62
C ASP A 54 14.69 11.26 5.78
N PHE A 55 13.97 12.05 6.58
CA PHE A 55 12.54 11.85 6.79
C PHE A 55 11.73 12.11 5.51
N ASN A 56 12.00 13.20 4.81
CA ASN A 56 11.30 13.50 3.56
C ASN A 56 11.62 12.48 2.45
N ALA A 57 12.81 11.89 2.45
CA ALA A 57 13.15 10.77 1.58
C ALA A 57 12.28 9.53 1.88
N LEU A 58 12.05 9.19 3.15
CA LEU A 58 11.12 8.14 3.54
C LEU A 58 9.69 8.45 3.08
N LEU A 59 9.19 9.66 3.34
CA LEU A 59 7.84 10.06 2.92
C LEU A 59 7.66 9.94 1.40
N SER A 60 8.68 10.33 0.64
CA SER A 60 8.66 10.23 -0.82
C SER A 60 8.56 8.77 -1.28
N LYS A 61 9.28 7.84 -0.64
CA LYS A 61 9.18 6.40 -0.93
C LYS A 61 7.80 5.84 -0.60
N LEU A 62 7.21 6.23 0.54
CA LEU A 62 5.87 5.79 0.94
C LEU A 62 4.79 6.26 -0.05
N LYS A 63 4.91 7.50 -0.54
CA LYS A 63 4.02 8.06 -1.56
C LYS A 63 4.18 7.35 -2.90
N ALA A 64 5.42 7.15 -3.35
CA ALA A 64 5.71 6.48 -4.61
C ALA A 64 5.21 5.02 -4.63
N ALA A 65 5.24 4.33 -3.49
CA ALA A 65 4.73 2.98 -3.36
C ALA A 65 3.20 2.87 -3.20
N GLY A 66 2.48 4.00 -3.20
CA GLY A 66 1.02 4.01 -3.07
C GLY A 66 0.49 3.65 -1.69
N ILE A 67 1.35 3.65 -0.66
CA ILE A 67 0.96 3.42 0.74
C ILE A 67 0.50 4.73 1.40
N MET A 68 1.04 5.87 0.95
CA MET A 68 0.66 7.21 1.39
C MET A 68 0.11 8.03 0.22
N THR A 69 -0.87 8.90 0.49
CA THR A 69 -1.39 9.83 -0.51
C THR A 69 -0.31 10.84 -0.93
N ALA A 70 -0.27 11.18 -2.22
CA ALA A 70 0.58 12.25 -2.72
C ALA A 70 0.20 13.60 -2.11
N ASP A 71 1.14 14.55 -2.12
CA ASP A 71 0.87 15.93 -1.68
C ASP A 71 -0.16 16.58 -2.60
N THR A 72 -1.08 17.34 -2.00
CA THR A 72 -1.98 18.21 -2.74
C THR A 72 -1.24 19.50 -3.12
N PRO A 73 -1.46 20.05 -4.33
CA PRO A 73 -0.91 21.34 -4.74
C PRO A 73 -1.24 22.49 -3.78
#